data_AF-A0A7Y5QQD5-F1
#
_entry.id   AF-A0A7Y5QQD5-F1
#
_cell.length_a   1.000
_cell.length_b   1.000
_cell.length_c   1.000
_cell.angle_alpha   90.00
_cell.angle_beta   90.00
_cell.angle_gamma   90.00
#
_symmetry.space_group_name_H-M   'P 1'
#
loop_
_entity.id
_entity.type
_entity.pdbx_description
1 polymer ?
#
loop_
_entity_poly.entity_id
_entity_poly.type
_entity_poly.pdbx_seq_one_letter_code
_entity_poly.pdbx_strand_id
1 'polypeptide(L)'
;PVSRQGFSPDDLIDFTPAIREAARAEAARYRMGPLYTPPSMQGTITMPGSIGGIGWGGGAWDPETNTLFVKASNTPTLWRIVRRDAPSDTVDFEYVPDLGNSGLSVRVPGADGERTPPLPLNRPPYGTLTALDMTSGEIRWQVPIGDTPDVRNHPLLRGVPLPPMLGVSGAPGGIVTRGGLVFLSGGGSVFYAVDTRDGSVRWSADLGQRAYANPMTYRTGGGAQFVVIATGAGEGATLQAFALDQGSGAGAQAAQTDADHYTRYELLAPGSAKFRILYEVSATTPGATRYFNAIRRGSVATDESVTDRMTGAALRFAVVGGTVARAGGVRGADSTGEYIMVHLARPVPPGGEARLLIDKTYEDARSYVAGGDTLVFTRSLGIRRNAVVLPAGYELTSVNYPSQVRQEADGRIAVSFINVGPADVPYVVKARRLP
;
A
#
# COMPACT_ATOMS: atom_id res chain seq x y z
N PRO A 1 6.57 10.43 12.81
CA PRO A 1 7.87 10.62 12.12
C PRO A 1 8.23 9.34 11.36
N VAL A 2 8.91 9.45 10.21
CA VAL A 2 9.25 8.30 9.34
C VAL A 2 10.42 7.45 9.86
N SER A 3 11.33 8.06 10.62
CA SER A 3 12.41 7.40 11.36
C SER A 3 12.17 7.57 12.86
N ARG A 4 12.72 6.65 13.66
CA ARG A 4 12.77 6.82 15.13
C ARG A 4 13.58 8.06 15.50
N GLN A 5 13.14 8.74 16.56
CA GLN A 5 13.71 10.00 17.04
C GLN A 5 13.94 9.90 18.56
N GLY A 6 15.19 10.03 18.99
CA GLY A 6 15.60 9.73 20.36
C GLY A 6 15.82 8.23 20.62
N PHE A 7 16.51 7.95 21.71
CA PHE A 7 16.86 6.59 22.11
C PHE A 7 16.56 6.39 23.60
N SER A 8 15.94 5.26 23.92
CA SER A 8 15.52 4.91 25.28
C SER A 8 15.90 3.46 25.61
N PRO A 9 15.80 3.05 26.89
CA PRO A 9 15.97 1.64 27.25
C PRO A 9 15.00 0.68 26.53
N ASP A 10 13.86 1.16 26.04
CA ASP A 10 12.86 0.37 25.31
C ASP A 10 13.23 0.14 23.84
N ASP A 11 14.30 0.78 23.36
CA ASP A 11 14.84 0.57 22.01
C ASP A 11 15.92 -0.51 21.96
N LEU A 12 16.40 -0.97 23.12
CA LEU A 12 17.46 -1.97 23.22
C LEU A 12 17.02 -3.32 22.63
N ILE A 13 17.98 -4.02 22.02
CA ILE A 13 17.80 -5.40 21.57
C ILE A 13 17.51 -6.33 22.76
N ASP A 14 16.52 -7.19 22.63
CA ASP A 14 15.98 -7.98 23.73
C ASP A 14 15.55 -9.40 23.33
N PHE A 15 16.08 -9.91 22.21
CA PHE A 15 15.73 -11.25 21.67
C PHE A 15 15.89 -12.40 22.67
N THR A 16 16.83 -12.28 23.63
CA THR A 16 16.97 -13.21 24.76
C THR A 16 17.30 -12.43 26.03
N PRO A 17 17.08 -13.00 27.24
CA PRO A 17 17.47 -12.36 28.49
C PRO A 17 18.96 -11.98 28.54
N ALA A 18 19.85 -12.85 28.07
CA ALA A 18 21.29 -12.59 28.05
C ALA A 18 21.66 -11.42 27.12
N ILE A 19 21.04 -11.34 25.94
CA ILE A 19 21.21 -10.22 25.00
C ILE A 19 20.68 -8.91 25.62
N ARG A 20 19.51 -8.97 26.27
CA ARG A 20 18.90 -7.81 26.93
C ARG A 20 19.80 -7.23 28.02
N GLU A 21 20.37 -8.08 28.88
CA GLU A 21 21.28 -7.63 29.94
C GLU A 21 22.58 -7.06 29.37
N ALA A 22 23.16 -7.71 28.35
CA ALA A 22 24.34 -7.19 27.67
C ALA A 22 24.07 -5.82 27.00
N ALA A 23 22.91 -5.64 26.37
CA ALA A 23 22.51 -4.38 25.77
C ALA A 23 22.31 -3.28 26.81
N ARG A 24 21.71 -3.59 27.97
CA ARG A 24 21.57 -2.67 29.09
C ARG A 24 22.93 -2.25 29.65
N ALA A 25 23.83 -3.19 29.86
CA ALA A 25 25.17 -2.94 30.36
C ALA A 25 25.96 -2.03 29.40
N GLU A 26 25.90 -2.28 28.09
CA GLU A 26 26.55 -1.43 27.10
C GLU A 26 25.94 -0.03 27.08
N ALA A 27 24.61 0.08 27.05
CA ALA A 27 23.94 1.37 26.97
C ALA A 27 24.12 2.23 28.24
N ALA A 28 24.27 1.61 29.41
CA ALA A 28 24.51 2.30 30.68
C ALA A 28 25.84 3.08 30.74
N ARG A 29 26.76 2.81 29.81
CA ARG A 29 28.04 3.54 29.68
C ARG A 29 27.85 4.95 29.12
N TYR A 30 26.73 5.21 28.45
CA TYR A 30 26.51 6.41 27.65
C TYR A 30 25.24 7.14 28.07
N ARG A 31 25.13 8.40 27.65
CA ARG A 31 23.89 9.17 27.78
C ARG A 31 22.89 8.70 26.72
N MET A 32 21.61 8.72 27.05
CA MET A 32 20.51 8.46 26.13
C MET A 32 19.36 9.45 26.42
N GLY A 33 18.50 9.69 25.45
CA GLY A 33 17.41 10.65 25.60
C GLY A 33 16.73 11.01 24.27
N PRO A 34 15.89 12.07 24.26
CA PRO A 34 15.20 12.54 23.06
C PRO A 34 16.18 13.03 21.97
N LEU A 35 15.65 13.29 20.76
CA LEU A 35 16.42 13.69 19.58
C LEU A 35 17.49 14.77 19.84
N TYR A 36 17.18 15.77 20.65
CA TYR A 36 18.06 16.90 20.94
C TYR A 36 18.93 16.71 22.18
N THR A 37 19.15 15.47 22.61
CA THR A 37 20.12 15.17 23.67
C THR A 37 21.52 15.53 23.17
N PRO A 38 22.25 16.44 23.83
CA PRO A 38 23.50 16.96 23.31
C PRO A 38 24.59 15.87 23.27
N PRO A 39 25.53 15.95 22.30
CA PRO A 39 26.77 15.17 22.34
C PRO A 39 27.52 15.36 23.66
N SER A 40 28.35 14.39 24.04
CA SER A 40 29.11 14.48 25.29
C SER A 40 30.47 13.80 25.21
N MET A 41 31.39 14.15 26.12
CA MET A 41 32.70 13.48 26.23
C MET A 41 32.55 12.00 26.64
N GLN A 42 31.53 11.69 27.45
CA GLN A 42 31.16 10.32 27.80
C GLN A 42 30.59 9.56 26.59
N GLY A 43 29.95 10.27 25.67
CA GLY A 43 29.20 9.72 24.55
C GLY A 43 27.69 9.76 24.80
N THR A 44 26.95 10.15 23.77
CA THR A 44 25.49 10.18 23.75
C THR A 44 24.99 9.26 22.65
N ILE A 45 24.13 8.29 22.97
CA ILE A 45 23.45 7.46 21.97
C ILE A 45 22.40 8.33 21.29
N THR A 46 22.54 8.55 19.99
CA THR A 46 21.56 9.32 19.20
C THR A 46 20.84 8.42 18.22
N MET A 47 19.56 8.72 18.00
CA MET A 47 18.73 8.11 16.97
C MET A 47 17.89 9.23 16.33
N PRO A 48 17.92 9.40 14.99
CA PRO A 48 18.72 8.63 14.05
C PRO A 48 20.23 8.81 14.29
N GLY A 49 21.01 7.87 13.76
CA GLY A 49 22.47 7.93 13.81
C GLY A 49 23.05 9.06 12.95
N SER A 50 24.38 9.18 12.92
CA SER A 50 25.12 10.24 12.21
C SER A 50 24.85 10.31 10.69
N ILE A 51 24.45 9.19 10.07
CA ILE A 51 24.06 9.11 8.65
C ILE A 51 22.60 9.58 8.42
N GLY A 52 21.86 9.84 9.50
CA GLY A 52 20.46 10.23 9.46
C GLY A 52 19.49 9.06 9.29
N GLY A 53 18.21 9.34 9.48
CA GLY A 53 17.14 8.36 9.29
C GLY A 53 16.80 8.20 7.81
N ILE A 54 16.68 9.32 7.09
CA ILE A 54 16.49 9.39 5.64
C ILE A 54 17.80 9.92 5.05
N GLY A 55 18.41 9.14 4.16
CA GLY A 55 19.68 9.48 3.55
C GLY A 55 19.55 10.11 2.16
N TRP A 56 20.66 10.10 1.42
CA TRP A 56 20.76 10.66 0.06
C TRP A 56 19.82 10.03 -0.96
N GLY A 57 19.30 8.82 -0.71
CA GLY A 57 18.42 8.10 -1.65
C GLY A 57 17.04 8.73 -1.83
N GLY A 58 16.65 9.68 -0.99
CA GLY A 58 15.41 10.44 -1.13
C GLY A 58 14.13 9.60 -1.04
N GLY A 59 13.03 10.17 -1.53
CA GLY A 59 11.72 9.52 -1.61
C GLY A 59 11.26 9.37 -3.05
N ALA A 60 10.32 8.44 -3.26
CA ALA A 60 9.62 8.26 -4.53
C ALA A 60 8.19 8.82 -4.39
N TRP A 61 7.80 9.78 -5.21
CA TRP A 61 6.48 10.39 -5.15
C TRP A 61 5.60 9.94 -6.32
N ASP A 62 4.39 9.51 -5.99
CA ASP A 62 3.33 9.18 -6.95
C ASP A 62 2.33 10.34 -7.05
N PRO A 63 2.30 11.09 -8.18
CA PRO A 63 1.38 12.20 -8.37
C PRO A 63 -0.09 11.80 -8.47
N GLU A 64 -0.40 10.57 -8.91
CA GLU A 64 -1.79 10.15 -9.11
C GLU A 64 -2.52 9.91 -7.78
N THR A 65 -1.79 9.37 -6.80
CA THR A 65 -2.32 9.09 -5.46
C THR A 65 -1.91 10.12 -4.41
N ASN A 66 -1.10 11.10 -4.81
CA ASN A 66 -0.40 12.07 -3.96
C ASN A 66 0.32 11.41 -2.78
N THR A 67 1.02 10.31 -3.03
CA THR A 67 1.69 9.50 -2.00
C THR A 67 3.21 9.61 -2.13
N LEU A 68 3.90 9.90 -1.04
CA LEU A 68 5.36 9.86 -0.97
C LEU A 68 5.83 8.58 -0.25
N PHE A 69 6.66 7.80 -0.93
CA PHE A 69 7.30 6.60 -0.39
C PHE A 69 8.72 6.94 0.08
N VAL A 70 8.99 6.76 1.37
CA VAL A 70 10.27 7.12 1.98
C VAL A 70 10.88 5.91 2.66
N LYS A 71 12.14 5.63 2.31
CA LYS A 71 12.97 4.65 2.98
C LYS A 71 13.66 5.30 4.17
N ALA A 72 13.55 4.68 5.34
CA ALA A 72 14.25 5.11 6.55
C ALA A 72 15.18 4.02 7.11
N SER A 73 16.17 4.43 7.90
CA SER A 73 17.05 3.57 8.70
C SER A 73 16.88 3.91 10.18
N ASN A 74 16.79 2.90 11.03
CA ASN A 74 16.69 3.01 12.48
C ASN A 74 17.94 2.40 13.12
N THR A 75 19.09 3.06 12.91
CA THR A 75 20.37 2.66 13.52
C THR A 75 20.89 3.82 14.37
N PRO A 76 21.17 3.59 15.67
CA PRO A 76 21.75 4.60 16.52
C PRO A 76 23.26 4.70 16.29
N THR A 77 23.85 5.83 16.67
CA THR A 77 25.30 6.00 16.72
C THR A 77 25.70 6.65 18.04
N LEU A 78 26.94 6.42 18.46
CA LEU A 78 27.52 7.10 19.59
C LEU A 78 28.07 8.46 19.17
N TRP A 79 27.47 9.54 19.66
CA TRP A 79 27.99 10.90 19.55
C TRP A 79 28.88 11.23 20.74
N ARG A 80 30.15 10.86 20.62
CA ARG A 80 31.20 11.22 21.57
C ARG A 80 32.01 12.39 21.05
N ILE A 81 32.25 13.38 21.90
CA ILE A 81 33.16 14.47 21.62
C ILE A 81 34.54 14.09 22.18
N VAL A 82 35.59 14.27 21.38
CA VAL A 82 36.97 14.02 21.78
C VAL A 82 37.82 15.23 21.49
N ARG A 83 38.85 15.42 22.31
CA ARG A 83 39.90 16.39 22.02
C ARG A 83 40.75 15.84 20.88
N ARG A 84 41.08 16.70 19.91
CA ARG A 84 42.04 16.34 18.87
C ARG A 84 43.45 16.28 19.44
N ASP A 85 44.17 15.23 19.08
CA ASP A 85 45.55 14.95 19.47
C ASP A 85 46.57 15.38 18.40
N ALA A 86 46.12 15.57 17.15
CA ALA A 86 46.93 16.06 16.04
C ALA A 86 46.31 17.30 15.36
N PRO A 87 47.13 18.22 14.79
CA PRO A 87 46.65 19.30 13.93
C PRO A 87 45.89 18.79 12.69
N SER A 88 44.97 19.57 12.12
CA SER A 88 44.38 19.33 10.78
C SER A 88 44.41 20.63 10.01
N ASP A 89 44.66 20.53 8.72
CA ASP A 89 44.58 21.60 7.73
C ASP A 89 43.13 21.96 7.35
N THR A 90 42.16 21.12 7.71
CA THR A 90 40.74 21.23 7.33
C THR A 90 39.80 21.41 8.54
N VAL A 91 40.29 21.22 9.77
CA VAL A 91 39.48 21.29 11.00
C VAL A 91 40.19 22.11 12.08
N ASP A 92 39.66 23.31 12.38
CA ASP A 92 40.22 24.28 13.34
C ASP A 92 39.53 24.26 14.73
N PHE A 93 38.95 23.11 15.12
CA PHE A 93 38.30 22.93 16.41
C PHE A 93 39.11 22.02 17.32
N GLU A 94 39.34 22.43 18.57
CA GLU A 94 40.01 21.62 19.60
C GLU A 94 39.26 20.32 19.91
N TYR A 95 37.93 20.36 19.80
CA TYR A 95 37.05 19.23 20.07
C TYR A 95 36.24 18.87 18.83
N VAL A 96 36.17 17.57 18.52
CA VAL A 96 35.44 17.05 17.35
C VAL A 96 34.61 15.82 17.71
N PRO A 97 33.56 15.52 16.94
CA PRO A 97 32.87 14.24 17.01
C PRO A 97 33.82 13.09 16.64
N ASP A 98 33.88 12.06 17.48
CA ASP A 98 34.62 10.82 17.22
C ASP A 98 33.81 9.88 16.31
N LEU A 99 33.64 10.29 15.04
CA LEU A 99 32.85 9.54 14.08
C LEU A 99 33.47 8.16 13.77
N GLY A 100 34.80 8.04 13.84
CA GLY A 100 35.53 6.79 13.62
C GLY A 100 35.20 5.71 14.67
N ASN A 101 34.91 6.11 15.91
CA ASN A 101 34.53 5.21 17.00
C ASN A 101 33.05 5.38 17.41
N SER A 102 32.18 5.69 16.45
CA SER A 102 30.75 5.93 16.69
C SER A 102 29.88 4.67 16.69
N GLY A 103 30.47 3.50 16.42
CA GLY A 103 29.77 2.21 16.35
C GLY A 103 29.22 1.77 17.71
N LEU A 104 27.98 1.27 17.72
CA LEU A 104 27.32 0.71 18.89
C LEU A 104 26.98 -0.76 18.63
N SER A 105 27.38 -1.64 19.52
CA SER A 105 27.18 -3.08 19.34
C SER A 105 27.18 -3.82 20.68
N VAL A 106 26.54 -4.98 20.73
CA VAL A 106 26.34 -5.79 21.93
C VAL A 106 27.14 -7.07 21.81
N ARG A 107 27.93 -7.37 22.85
CA ARG A 107 28.59 -8.66 23.05
C ARG A 107 28.04 -9.28 24.32
N VAL A 108 27.62 -10.54 24.24
CA VAL A 108 27.17 -11.30 25.42
C VAL A 108 28.39 -11.95 26.06
N PRO A 109 28.74 -11.61 27.32
CA PRO A 109 29.87 -12.22 28.00
C PRO A 109 29.71 -13.74 28.12
N GLY A 110 30.77 -14.49 27.82
CA GLY A 110 30.81 -15.95 27.98
C GLY A 110 30.05 -16.75 26.92
N ALA A 111 29.40 -16.11 25.93
CA ALA A 111 28.60 -16.77 24.92
C ALA A 111 29.37 -16.99 23.59
N ASP A 112 30.51 -17.66 23.68
CA ASP A 112 31.43 -18.07 22.60
C ASP A 112 32.46 -17.00 22.15
N GLY A 113 33.75 -17.40 22.13
CA GLY A 113 35.01 -16.61 22.08
C GLY A 113 35.13 -15.38 21.17
N GLU A 114 36.30 -14.72 21.16
CA GLU A 114 36.61 -13.44 20.45
C GLU A 114 36.17 -13.34 18.97
N ARG A 115 35.76 -14.44 18.35
CA ARG A 115 35.32 -14.54 16.95
C ARG A 115 33.81 -14.40 16.73
N THR A 116 32.97 -14.37 17.76
CA THR A 116 31.53 -14.12 17.59
C THR A 116 31.28 -12.65 17.22
N PRO A 117 30.65 -12.35 16.08
CA PRO A 117 30.38 -10.97 15.70
C PRO A 117 29.46 -10.29 16.72
N PRO A 118 29.55 -8.98 16.93
CA PRO A 118 28.65 -8.31 17.86
C PRO A 118 27.27 -8.08 17.21
N LEU A 119 26.23 -8.05 18.05
CA LEU A 119 24.86 -7.73 17.62
C LEU A 119 24.62 -6.20 17.60
N PRO A 120 23.63 -5.69 16.85
CA PRO A 120 23.20 -4.30 16.96
C PRO A 120 22.71 -3.96 18.37
N LEU A 121 22.93 -2.72 18.84
CA LEU A 121 22.44 -2.28 20.15
C LEU A 121 20.91 -2.18 20.23
N ASN A 122 20.25 -1.83 19.12
CA ASN A 122 18.81 -1.64 19.07
C ASN A 122 18.07 -2.84 18.49
N ARG A 123 16.81 -2.99 18.89
CA ARG A 123 15.89 -3.95 18.27
C ARG A 123 15.44 -3.51 16.87
N PRO A 124 15.07 -4.46 15.97
CA PRO A 124 14.50 -4.15 14.66
C PRO A 124 13.14 -3.40 14.75
N PRO A 125 12.59 -2.89 13.63
CA PRO A 125 13.15 -2.93 12.28
C PRO A 125 14.31 -1.95 12.08
N TYR A 126 15.41 -2.43 11.50
CA TYR A 126 16.60 -1.63 11.17
C TYR A 126 16.38 -0.69 9.98
N GLY A 127 15.43 -1.03 9.11
CA GLY A 127 14.99 -0.15 8.03
C GLY A 127 13.52 -0.36 7.70
N THR A 128 12.87 0.71 7.26
CA THR A 128 11.44 0.72 6.94
C THR A 128 11.18 1.42 5.61
N LEU A 129 10.10 1.04 4.96
CA LEU A 129 9.46 1.80 3.88
C LEU A 129 8.16 2.38 4.43
N THR A 130 7.96 3.68 4.23
CA THR A 130 6.77 4.40 4.68
C THR A 130 6.06 5.04 3.51
N ALA A 131 4.74 4.90 3.44
CA ALA A 131 3.89 5.69 2.56
C ALA A 131 3.27 6.85 3.34
N LEU A 132 3.47 8.07 2.84
CA LEU A 132 2.95 9.31 3.39
C LEU A 132 1.93 9.90 2.42
N ASP A 133 0.76 10.27 2.95
CA ASP A 133 -0.20 11.09 2.22
C ASP A 133 0.29 12.54 2.21
N MET A 134 0.58 13.09 1.04
CA MET A 134 1.16 14.44 0.93
C MET A 134 0.12 15.55 1.06
N THR A 135 -1.17 15.23 1.10
CA THR A 135 -2.24 16.21 1.37
C THR A 135 -2.38 16.44 2.87
N SER A 136 -2.44 15.35 3.65
CA SER A 136 -2.66 15.39 5.09
C SER A 136 -1.37 15.38 5.92
N GLY A 137 -0.27 14.87 5.37
CA GLY A 137 0.97 14.58 6.10
C GLY A 137 0.93 13.30 6.93
N GLU A 138 -0.14 12.50 6.83
CA GLU A 138 -0.32 11.28 7.61
C GLU A 138 0.42 10.08 7.00
N ILE A 139 0.84 9.15 7.87
CA ILE A 139 1.39 7.86 7.45
C ILE A 139 0.23 6.95 7.06
N ARG A 140 0.18 6.54 5.79
CA ARG A 140 -0.78 5.54 5.29
C ARG A 140 -0.44 4.14 5.78
N TRP A 141 0.84 3.77 5.65
CA TRP A 141 1.40 2.53 6.17
C TRP A 141 2.90 2.66 6.34
N GLN A 142 3.47 1.83 7.22
CA GLN A 142 4.91 1.68 7.40
C GLN A 142 5.22 0.20 7.62
N VAL A 143 6.16 -0.33 6.84
CA VAL A 143 6.56 -1.74 6.89
C VAL A 143 8.08 -1.87 6.99
N PRO A 144 8.62 -2.91 7.67
CA PRO A 144 10.03 -3.27 7.54
C PRO A 144 10.37 -3.58 6.09
N ILE A 145 11.55 -3.16 5.61
CA ILE A 145 12.03 -3.50 4.27
C ILE A 145 13.47 -3.98 4.30
N GLY A 146 13.76 -5.07 3.59
CA GLY A 146 15.03 -5.77 3.68
C GLY A 146 15.13 -6.72 4.87
N ASP A 147 16.24 -7.42 4.91
CA ASP A 147 16.62 -8.28 6.02
C ASP A 147 18.11 -8.07 6.34
N THR A 148 18.53 -8.50 7.52
CA THR A 148 19.94 -8.39 7.97
C THR A 148 20.47 -9.81 8.26
N PRO A 149 21.01 -10.52 7.26
CA PRO A 149 21.42 -11.92 7.40
C PRO A 149 22.42 -12.17 8.51
N ASP A 150 23.38 -11.26 8.74
CA ASP A 150 24.38 -11.38 9.80
C ASP A 150 23.75 -11.42 11.20
N VAL A 151 22.65 -10.67 11.39
CA VAL A 151 21.87 -10.70 12.63
C VAL A 151 21.00 -11.95 12.65
N ARG A 152 20.24 -12.23 11.58
CA ARG A 152 19.32 -13.38 11.54
C ARG A 152 20.02 -14.71 11.79
N ASN A 153 21.20 -14.89 11.22
CA ASN A 153 21.98 -16.13 11.30
C ASN A 153 22.95 -16.14 12.49
N HIS A 154 22.85 -15.16 13.38
CA HIS A 154 23.75 -15.02 14.52
C HIS A 154 23.66 -16.24 15.44
N PRO A 155 24.80 -16.82 15.91
CA PRO A 155 24.80 -18.01 16.76
C PRO A 155 23.91 -17.90 18.00
N LEU A 156 23.90 -16.73 18.66
CA LEU A 156 23.07 -16.45 19.84
C LEU A 156 21.57 -16.37 19.57
N LEU A 157 21.14 -16.34 18.30
CA LEU A 157 19.73 -16.28 17.91
C LEU A 157 19.22 -17.62 17.36
N ARG A 158 20.01 -18.70 17.44
CA ARG A 158 19.55 -20.04 17.05
C ARG A 158 18.34 -20.46 17.88
N GLY A 159 17.26 -20.80 17.20
CA GLY A 159 16.00 -21.21 17.83
C GLY A 159 15.19 -20.05 18.43
N VAL A 160 15.65 -18.80 18.30
CA VAL A 160 14.89 -17.63 18.72
C VAL A 160 13.88 -17.26 17.62
N PRO A 161 12.60 -17.07 17.95
CA PRO A 161 11.63 -16.60 16.97
C PRO A 161 11.93 -15.14 16.60
N LEU A 162 12.34 -14.92 15.36
CA LEU A 162 12.65 -13.59 14.83
C LEU A 162 11.50 -13.07 13.96
N PRO A 163 11.32 -11.74 13.86
CA PRO A 163 10.39 -11.15 12.90
C PRO A 163 10.64 -11.64 11.47
N PRO A 164 9.60 -11.75 10.62
CA PRO A 164 9.73 -12.16 9.23
C PRO A 164 10.74 -11.30 8.44
N MET A 165 10.82 -10.02 8.77
CA MET A 165 11.79 -9.08 8.21
C MET A 165 12.42 -8.26 9.33
N LEU A 166 13.75 -8.30 9.46
CA LEU A 166 14.48 -7.46 10.42
C LEU A 166 14.64 -6.03 9.92
N GLY A 167 14.40 -5.78 8.63
CA GLY A 167 14.75 -4.54 7.97
C GLY A 167 16.25 -4.45 7.67
N VAL A 168 16.63 -3.52 6.79
CA VAL A 168 18.03 -3.24 6.46
C VAL A 168 18.33 -1.75 6.50
N SER A 169 19.43 -1.40 7.16
CA SER A 169 19.95 -0.04 7.21
C SER A 169 20.65 0.33 5.92
N GLY A 170 20.40 1.55 5.45
CA GLY A 170 20.92 2.03 4.18
C GLY A 170 20.29 3.34 3.76
N ALA A 171 21.05 4.15 3.03
CA ALA A 171 20.57 5.38 2.42
C ALA A 171 19.82 5.20 1.08
N PRO A 172 20.02 4.14 0.27
CA PRO A 172 19.32 4.00 -0.99
C PRO A 172 17.81 4.00 -0.84
N GLY A 173 17.16 4.82 -1.66
CA GLY A 173 15.72 4.94 -1.79
C GLY A 173 15.19 4.01 -2.87
N GLY A 174 14.11 4.43 -3.52
CA GLY A 174 13.44 3.66 -4.55
C GLY A 174 12.86 4.52 -5.65
N ILE A 175 12.19 3.88 -6.59
CA ILE A 175 11.33 4.52 -7.59
C ILE A 175 9.93 3.97 -7.45
N VAL A 176 8.93 4.79 -7.76
CA VAL A 176 7.54 4.35 -7.89
C VAL A 176 7.14 4.41 -9.35
N THR A 177 6.33 3.45 -9.79
CA THR A 177 5.81 3.38 -11.15
C THR A 177 4.29 3.44 -11.14
N ARG A 178 3.71 3.89 -12.26
CA ARG A 178 2.25 3.90 -12.47
C ARG A 178 1.59 2.51 -12.34
N GLY A 179 2.37 1.44 -12.42
CA GLY A 179 1.90 0.07 -12.16
C GLY A 179 1.51 -0.21 -10.70
N GLY A 180 1.66 0.76 -9.79
CA GLY A 180 1.36 0.59 -8.37
C GLY A 180 2.44 -0.17 -7.61
N LEU A 181 3.69 -0.05 -8.06
CA LEU A 181 4.84 -0.70 -7.45
C LEU A 181 5.95 0.30 -7.12
N VAL A 182 6.51 0.16 -5.92
CA VAL A 182 7.78 0.76 -5.49
C VAL A 182 8.89 -0.27 -5.65
N PHE A 183 9.94 0.09 -6.37
CA PHE A 183 11.15 -0.73 -6.52
C PHE A 183 12.27 -0.16 -5.68
N LEU A 184 12.89 -0.99 -4.82
CA LEU A 184 13.99 -0.59 -3.95
C LEU A 184 14.77 -1.79 -3.41
N SER A 185 16.03 -1.57 -3.01
CA SER A 185 16.81 -2.53 -2.21
C SER A 185 16.84 -2.19 -0.71
N GLY A 186 16.59 -0.93 -0.36
CA GLY A 186 16.80 -0.41 0.99
C GLY A 186 18.27 -0.39 1.43
N GLY A 187 19.22 -0.66 0.53
CA GLY A 187 20.63 -0.81 0.85
C GLY A 187 21.04 -2.22 1.27
N GLY A 188 20.18 -3.23 1.09
CA GLY A 188 20.53 -4.65 1.26
C GLY A 188 21.03 -5.30 -0.04
N SER A 189 21.09 -6.63 -0.04
CA SER A 189 21.40 -7.45 -1.22
C SER A 189 20.17 -8.00 -1.93
N VAL A 190 18.97 -7.62 -1.51
CA VAL A 190 17.72 -8.07 -2.12
C VAL A 190 17.02 -6.88 -2.75
N PHE A 191 16.55 -7.06 -3.98
CA PHE A 191 15.72 -6.09 -4.69
C PHE A 191 14.26 -6.45 -4.54
N TYR A 192 13.41 -5.47 -4.21
CA TYR A 192 12.00 -5.69 -3.93
C TYR A 192 11.12 -4.89 -4.89
N ALA A 193 10.00 -5.48 -5.28
CA ALA A 193 8.84 -4.78 -5.80
C ALA A 193 7.73 -4.80 -4.74
N VAL A 194 7.37 -3.62 -4.25
CA VAL A 194 6.44 -3.43 -3.13
C VAL A 194 5.17 -2.77 -3.63
N ASP A 195 4.01 -3.29 -3.23
CA ASP A 195 2.70 -2.72 -3.58
C ASP A 195 2.51 -1.36 -2.89
N THR A 196 2.13 -0.35 -3.66
CA THR A 196 1.93 1.02 -3.16
C THR A 196 0.77 1.15 -2.18
N ARG A 197 -0.19 0.21 -2.20
CA ARG A 197 -1.43 0.31 -1.41
C ARG A 197 -1.27 -0.16 0.02
N ASP A 198 -0.50 -1.23 0.23
CA ASP A 198 -0.41 -1.93 1.52
C ASP A 198 1.03 -2.21 1.98
N GLY A 199 2.05 -1.90 1.18
CA GLY A 199 3.45 -2.16 1.51
C GLY A 199 3.85 -3.64 1.41
N SER A 200 3.00 -4.51 0.86
CA SER A 200 3.33 -5.92 0.69
C SER A 200 4.35 -6.14 -0.42
N VAL A 201 5.33 -7.01 -0.17
CA VAL A 201 6.29 -7.44 -1.20
C VAL A 201 5.56 -8.34 -2.20
N ARG A 202 5.54 -7.92 -3.47
CA ARG A 202 4.94 -8.69 -4.59
C ARG A 202 5.95 -9.55 -5.32
N TRP A 203 7.21 -9.12 -5.32
CA TRP A 203 8.30 -9.83 -5.95
C TRP A 203 9.63 -9.42 -5.31
N SER A 204 10.60 -10.32 -5.32
CA SER A 204 11.97 -10.02 -4.90
C SER A 204 12.99 -10.84 -5.69
N ALA A 205 14.20 -10.31 -5.83
CA ALA A 205 15.36 -11.04 -6.33
C ALA A 205 16.57 -10.81 -5.43
N ASP A 206 17.35 -11.86 -5.20
CA ASP A 206 18.69 -11.74 -4.63
C ASP A 206 19.61 -11.15 -5.70
N LEU A 207 20.28 -10.05 -5.35
CA LEU A 207 21.25 -9.36 -6.19
C LEU A 207 22.65 -9.99 -6.06
N GLY A 208 22.85 -10.93 -5.13
CA GLY A 208 24.14 -11.55 -4.81
C GLY A 208 25.15 -10.60 -4.14
N GLN A 209 24.94 -9.29 -4.24
CA GLN A 209 25.76 -8.24 -3.66
C GLN A 209 24.89 -7.08 -3.18
N ARG A 210 25.45 -6.26 -2.29
CA ARG A 210 24.77 -5.08 -1.76
C ARG A 210 24.51 -4.05 -2.86
N ALA A 211 23.31 -3.47 -2.87
CA ALA A 211 22.95 -2.39 -3.78
C ALA A 211 23.01 -1.04 -3.08
N TYR A 212 24.00 -0.23 -3.46
CA TYR A 212 24.21 1.12 -2.94
C TYR A 212 23.62 2.22 -3.83
N ALA A 213 22.79 1.88 -4.82
CA ALA A 213 22.19 2.85 -5.75
C ALA A 213 20.66 2.87 -5.64
N ASN A 214 20.06 3.99 -6.06
CA ASN A 214 18.64 4.00 -6.39
C ASN A 214 18.42 3.26 -7.71
N PRO A 215 17.34 2.48 -7.84
CA PRO A 215 16.96 1.93 -9.14
C PRO A 215 16.51 3.02 -10.10
N MET A 216 16.52 2.69 -11.39
CA MET A 216 15.89 3.48 -12.44
C MET A 216 15.05 2.57 -13.33
N THR A 217 14.16 3.15 -14.14
CA THR A 217 13.42 2.40 -15.16
C THR A 217 13.50 3.09 -16.50
N TYR A 218 13.53 2.30 -17.58
CA TYR A 218 13.46 2.81 -18.95
C TYR A 218 12.73 1.81 -19.84
N ARG A 219 12.33 2.28 -21.02
CA ARG A 219 11.76 1.44 -22.08
C ARG A 219 12.70 1.43 -23.27
N THR A 220 12.98 0.25 -23.80
CA THR A 220 13.77 0.06 -25.02
C THR A 220 12.96 0.48 -26.25
N GLY A 221 13.64 0.69 -27.39
CA GLY A 221 12.97 0.93 -28.68
C GLY A 221 12.01 -0.19 -29.09
N GLY A 222 12.27 -1.43 -28.65
CA GLY A 222 11.40 -2.59 -28.86
C GLY A 222 10.19 -2.68 -27.92
N GLY A 223 9.96 -1.68 -27.06
CA GLY A 223 8.78 -1.60 -26.19
C GLY A 223 8.90 -2.30 -24.84
N ALA A 224 9.91 -3.14 -24.63
CA ALA A 224 10.16 -3.78 -23.34
C ALA A 224 10.64 -2.75 -22.30
N GLN A 225 10.01 -2.75 -21.13
CA GLN A 225 10.40 -1.91 -19.98
C GLN A 225 11.32 -2.69 -19.06
N PHE A 226 12.34 -2.02 -18.53
CA PHE A 226 13.29 -2.58 -17.58
C PHE A 226 13.35 -1.72 -16.33
N VAL A 227 13.57 -2.36 -15.18
CA VAL A 227 14.03 -1.72 -13.96
C VAL A 227 15.47 -2.14 -13.74
N VAL A 228 16.36 -1.19 -13.53
CA VAL A 228 17.80 -1.41 -13.45
C VAL A 228 18.35 -0.83 -12.16
N ILE A 229 19.27 -1.55 -11.52
CA ILE A 229 19.94 -1.13 -10.30
C ILE A 229 21.43 -1.45 -10.37
N ALA A 230 22.26 -0.53 -9.88
CA ALA A 230 23.69 -0.77 -9.70
C ALA A 230 23.96 -1.48 -8.38
N THR A 231 24.82 -2.49 -8.41
CA THR A 231 25.18 -3.36 -7.27
C THR A 231 26.68 -3.51 -7.16
N GLY A 232 27.18 -3.81 -5.97
CA GLY A 232 28.62 -3.92 -5.73
C GLY A 232 29.33 -2.57 -5.56
N ALA A 233 30.66 -2.61 -5.52
CA ALA A 233 31.53 -1.44 -5.40
C ALA A 233 32.88 -1.71 -6.11
N GLY A 234 33.57 -0.65 -6.53
CA GLY A 234 34.86 -0.75 -7.23
C GLY A 234 34.76 -1.58 -8.51
N GLU A 235 35.76 -2.45 -8.74
CA GLU A 235 35.80 -3.35 -9.91
C GLU A 235 34.66 -4.40 -9.92
N GLY A 236 34.06 -4.67 -8.77
CA GLY A 236 32.91 -5.60 -8.66
C GLY A 236 31.56 -4.95 -8.96
N ALA A 237 31.52 -3.67 -9.35
CA ALA A 237 30.28 -2.97 -9.62
C ALA A 237 29.61 -3.49 -10.90
N THR A 238 28.31 -3.81 -10.83
CA THR A 238 27.53 -4.32 -11.96
C THR A 238 26.15 -3.67 -12.05
N LEU A 239 25.61 -3.56 -13.26
CA LEU A 239 24.21 -3.20 -13.49
C LEU A 239 23.37 -4.46 -13.65
N GLN A 240 22.35 -4.60 -12.82
CA GLN A 240 21.37 -5.68 -12.92
C GLN A 240 20.06 -5.13 -13.46
N ALA A 241 19.56 -5.73 -14.54
CA ALA A 241 18.35 -5.30 -15.23
C ALA A 241 17.26 -6.36 -15.16
N PHE A 242 16.08 -5.96 -14.73
CA PHE A 242 14.89 -6.80 -14.62
C PHE A 242 13.87 -6.33 -15.66
N ALA A 243 13.56 -7.18 -16.63
CA ALA A 243 12.50 -6.92 -17.58
C ALA A 243 11.16 -6.92 -16.84
N LEU A 244 10.39 -5.85 -16.95
CA LEU A 244 8.97 -5.86 -16.61
C LEU A 244 8.26 -6.49 -17.79
N ASP A 245 7.90 -7.76 -17.61
CA ASP A 245 7.31 -8.58 -18.66
C ASP A 245 6.11 -7.86 -19.27
N GLN A 246 6.18 -7.57 -20.58
CA GLN A 246 5.03 -7.12 -21.38
C GLN A 246 4.16 -8.32 -21.79
N GLY A 247 4.54 -9.56 -21.40
CA GLY A 247 3.64 -10.71 -21.33
C GLY A 247 4.28 -12.03 -21.79
N SER A 248 4.43 -12.96 -20.86
CA SER A 248 4.29 -14.39 -21.14
C SER A 248 2.83 -14.81 -20.98
N GLY A 249 2.14 -14.94 -22.11
CA GLY A 249 0.84 -15.60 -22.23
C GLY A 249 0.92 -17.10 -21.95
N ALA A 250 1.20 -17.47 -20.71
CA ALA A 250 1.03 -18.81 -20.18
C ALA A 250 0.39 -18.74 -18.78
N GLY A 251 -0.94 -18.60 -18.75
CA GLY A 251 -1.77 -19.05 -17.63
C GLY A 251 -2.15 -18.04 -16.54
N ALA A 252 -1.62 -16.81 -16.52
CA ALA A 252 -2.19 -15.74 -15.69
C ALA A 252 -3.11 -14.89 -16.56
N GLN A 253 -4.42 -15.14 -16.49
CA GLN A 253 -5.43 -14.34 -17.17
C GLN A 253 -5.23 -12.86 -16.81
N ALA A 254 -5.16 -11.99 -17.82
CA ALA A 254 -5.01 -10.55 -17.63
C ALA A 254 -6.03 -10.09 -16.58
N ALA A 255 -5.54 -9.40 -15.55
CA ALA A 255 -6.41 -8.90 -14.50
C ALA A 255 -7.50 -8.02 -15.13
N GLN A 256 -8.75 -8.25 -14.76
CA GLN A 256 -9.84 -7.42 -15.20
C GLN A 256 -9.59 -5.98 -14.73
N THR A 257 -9.74 -5.05 -15.65
CA THR A 257 -9.67 -3.61 -15.46
C THR A 257 -10.93 -2.99 -16.03
N ASP A 258 -11.36 -1.93 -15.39
CA ASP A 258 -12.55 -1.20 -15.75
C ASP A 258 -12.39 0.29 -15.44
N ALA A 259 -13.29 1.10 -16.02
CA ALA A 259 -13.29 2.54 -15.89
C ALA A 259 -14.72 3.09 -15.95
N ASP A 260 -14.82 4.39 -15.66
CA ASP A 260 -16.04 5.20 -15.84
C ASP A 260 -17.28 4.59 -15.15
N HIS A 261 -17.13 4.04 -13.96
CA HIS A 261 -18.25 3.46 -13.22
C HIS A 261 -19.31 4.50 -12.88
N TYR A 262 -20.57 4.13 -13.09
CA TYR A 262 -21.72 4.86 -12.59
C TYR A 262 -22.77 3.87 -12.09
N THR A 263 -23.28 4.08 -10.88
CA THR A 263 -24.36 3.26 -10.33
C THR A 263 -25.55 4.12 -9.99
N ARG A 264 -26.72 3.77 -10.53
CA ARG A 264 -28.00 4.38 -10.21
C ARG A 264 -28.90 3.36 -9.51
N TYR A 265 -29.36 3.72 -8.32
CA TYR A 265 -30.29 2.95 -7.51
C TYR A 265 -31.67 3.58 -7.62
N GLU A 266 -32.62 2.91 -8.27
CA GLU A 266 -34.01 3.35 -8.30
C GLU A 266 -34.82 2.59 -7.26
N LEU A 267 -35.27 3.30 -6.23
CA LEU A 267 -36.11 2.70 -5.20
C LEU A 267 -37.48 2.36 -5.79
N LEU A 268 -37.86 1.09 -5.72
CA LEU A 268 -39.17 0.63 -6.21
C LEU A 268 -40.24 0.89 -5.14
N ALA A 269 -41.42 0.29 -5.30
CA ALA A 269 -42.58 0.52 -4.44
C ALA A 269 -42.21 0.54 -2.95
N PRO A 270 -42.58 1.58 -2.18
CA PRO A 270 -42.38 1.63 -0.74
C PRO A 270 -42.89 0.36 -0.05
N GLY A 271 -42.09 -0.19 0.87
CA GLY A 271 -42.43 -1.42 1.59
C GLY A 271 -42.08 -2.71 0.84
N SER A 272 -41.69 -2.64 -0.45
CA SER A 272 -41.26 -3.83 -1.20
C SER A 272 -39.87 -4.34 -0.81
N ALA A 273 -39.05 -3.52 -0.14
CA ALA A 273 -37.61 -3.75 0.04
C ALA A 273 -36.82 -3.91 -1.28
N LYS A 274 -37.43 -3.56 -2.43
CA LYS A 274 -36.81 -3.70 -3.75
C LYS A 274 -36.30 -2.38 -4.31
N PHE A 275 -35.15 -2.43 -4.97
CA PHE A 275 -34.60 -1.32 -5.74
C PHE A 275 -33.89 -1.84 -6.99
N ARG A 276 -34.08 -1.16 -8.11
CA ARG A 276 -33.40 -1.45 -9.37
C ARG A 276 -32.01 -0.81 -9.36
N ILE A 277 -31.02 -1.50 -9.88
CA ILE A 277 -29.63 -1.05 -9.98
C ILE A 277 -29.27 -1.02 -11.46
N LEU A 278 -29.01 0.18 -11.95
CA LEU A 278 -28.42 0.41 -13.27
C LEU A 278 -26.94 0.69 -13.06
N TYR A 279 -26.10 -0.30 -13.38
CA TYR A 279 -24.66 -0.20 -13.25
C TYR A 279 -24.00 -0.09 -14.63
N GLU A 280 -23.51 1.11 -14.93
CA GLU A 280 -22.74 1.40 -16.13
C GLU A 280 -21.25 1.27 -15.86
N VAL A 281 -20.55 0.56 -16.75
CA VAL A 281 -19.11 0.31 -16.63
C VAL A 281 -18.45 0.11 -17.98
N SER A 282 -17.23 0.62 -18.13
CA SER A 282 -16.35 0.35 -19.26
C SER A 282 -15.35 -0.75 -18.89
N ALA A 283 -15.41 -1.92 -19.54
CA ALA A 283 -14.34 -2.92 -19.46
C ALA A 283 -13.16 -2.48 -20.33
N THR A 284 -11.94 -2.48 -19.78
CA THR A 284 -10.76 -1.87 -20.42
C THR A 284 -9.59 -2.84 -20.63
N THR A 285 -9.72 -4.09 -20.21
CA THR A 285 -8.64 -5.09 -20.37
C THR A 285 -8.50 -5.52 -21.83
N PRO A 286 -7.39 -5.21 -22.53
CA PRO A 286 -7.24 -5.55 -23.94
C PRO A 286 -7.41 -7.05 -24.19
N GLY A 287 -8.18 -7.40 -25.22
CA GLY A 287 -8.46 -8.79 -25.59
C GLY A 287 -9.45 -9.52 -24.69
N ALA A 288 -9.94 -8.91 -23.60
CA ALA A 288 -10.95 -9.53 -22.76
C ALA A 288 -12.21 -9.82 -23.57
N THR A 289 -12.75 -11.02 -23.40
CA THR A 289 -14.03 -11.47 -23.98
C THR A 289 -15.11 -11.65 -22.91
N ARG A 290 -14.74 -11.43 -21.65
CA ARG A 290 -15.62 -11.58 -20.49
C ARG A 290 -15.42 -10.42 -19.53
N TYR A 291 -16.48 -10.07 -18.82
CA TYR A 291 -16.47 -9.09 -17.73
C TYR A 291 -17.21 -9.65 -16.52
N PHE A 292 -16.70 -9.41 -15.32
CA PHE A 292 -17.21 -9.96 -14.09
C PHE A 292 -17.66 -8.84 -13.15
N ASN A 293 -18.86 -8.96 -12.58
CA ASN A 293 -19.37 -8.04 -11.57
C ASN A 293 -19.78 -8.82 -10.32
N ALA A 294 -19.36 -8.39 -9.13
CA ALA A 294 -19.70 -9.07 -7.89
C ALA A 294 -21.19 -8.95 -7.56
N ILE A 295 -21.78 -10.05 -7.10
CA ILE A 295 -23.10 -10.07 -6.47
C ILE A 295 -22.91 -9.86 -4.97
N ARG A 296 -23.64 -8.90 -4.41
CA ARG A 296 -23.47 -8.52 -3.00
C ARG A 296 -24.20 -9.53 -2.13
N ARG A 297 -23.52 -10.09 -1.12
CA ARG A 297 -24.15 -10.97 -0.13
C ARG A 297 -25.29 -10.25 0.60
N GLY A 298 -26.37 -10.98 0.85
CA GLY A 298 -27.53 -10.47 1.59
C GLY A 298 -28.54 -9.70 0.74
N SER A 299 -28.35 -9.60 -0.57
CA SER A 299 -29.37 -9.13 -1.51
C SER A 299 -29.79 -10.30 -2.41
N VAL A 300 -31.09 -10.43 -2.69
CA VAL A 300 -31.61 -11.36 -3.71
C VAL A 300 -31.72 -10.59 -5.01
N ALA A 301 -31.02 -11.04 -6.05
CA ALA A 301 -31.04 -10.42 -7.37
C ALA A 301 -32.10 -11.09 -8.26
N THR A 302 -32.86 -10.28 -9.00
CA THR A 302 -33.82 -10.69 -10.03
C THR A 302 -33.76 -9.75 -11.23
N ASP A 303 -34.42 -10.14 -12.32
CA ASP A 303 -34.60 -9.32 -13.53
C ASP A 303 -33.28 -8.87 -14.15
N GLU A 304 -32.24 -9.69 -14.06
CA GLU A 304 -30.91 -9.34 -14.56
C GLU A 304 -30.88 -9.31 -16.09
N SER A 305 -30.37 -8.21 -16.62
CA SER A 305 -30.04 -8.08 -18.03
C SER A 305 -28.73 -7.32 -18.19
N VAL A 306 -28.03 -7.60 -19.29
CA VAL A 306 -26.80 -6.90 -19.63
C VAL A 306 -26.88 -6.44 -21.07
N THR A 307 -26.55 -5.18 -21.32
CA THR A 307 -26.65 -4.56 -22.63
C THR A 307 -25.33 -3.92 -23.03
N ASP A 308 -24.89 -4.15 -24.26
CA ASP A 308 -23.77 -3.44 -24.88
C ASP A 308 -24.21 -2.01 -25.18
N ARG A 309 -23.58 -1.03 -24.54
CA ARG A 309 -23.99 0.38 -24.65
C ARG A 309 -23.63 1.02 -25.97
N MET A 310 -22.77 0.39 -26.76
CA MET A 310 -22.47 0.89 -28.09
C MET A 310 -23.56 0.55 -29.09
N THR A 311 -24.09 -0.68 -29.02
CA THR A 311 -25.01 -1.22 -30.04
C THR A 311 -26.46 -1.33 -29.54
N GLY A 312 -26.68 -1.30 -28.23
CA GLY A 312 -27.97 -1.60 -27.62
C GLY A 312 -28.31 -3.09 -27.59
N ALA A 313 -27.40 -3.97 -28.03
CA ALA A 313 -27.63 -5.40 -28.09
C ALA A 313 -27.56 -6.05 -26.69
N ALA A 314 -28.45 -7.01 -26.44
CA ALA A 314 -28.39 -7.84 -25.24
C ALA A 314 -27.15 -8.74 -25.25
N LEU A 315 -26.47 -8.81 -24.10
CA LEU A 315 -25.29 -9.65 -23.88
C LEU A 315 -25.66 -10.88 -23.06
N ARG A 316 -25.07 -12.02 -23.41
CA ARG A 316 -25.20 -13.24 -22.62
C ARG A 316 -24.42 -13.08 -21.32
N PHE A 317 -24.98 -13.56 -20.22
CA PHE A 317 -24.27 -13.63 -18.94
C PHE A 317 -24.62 -14.92 -18.19
N ALA A 318 -23.82 -15.26 -17.19
CA ALA A 318 -24.07 -16.36 -16.26
C ALA A 318 -23.63 -15.96 -14.85
N VAL A 319 -24.28 -16.52 -13.83
CA VAL A 319 -23.80 -16.43 -12.45
C VAL A 319 -22.74 -17.50 -12.23
N VAL A 320 -21.58 -17.11 -11.72
CA VAL A 320 -20.44 -18.00 -11.49
C VAL A 320 -19.86 -17.79 -10.09
N GLY A 321 -19.22 -18.82 -9.53
CA GLY A 321 -18.55 -18.73 -8.24
C GLY A 321 -17.22 -17.97 -8.30
N GLY A 322 -16.73 -17.55 -7.14
CA GLY A 322 -15.48 -16.81 -6.97
C GLY A 322 -14.23 -17.44 -7.59
N THR A 323 -14.16 -18.78 -7.66
CA THR A 323 -13.06 -19.48 -8.34
C THR A 323 -13.03 -19.18 -9.83
N VAL A 324 -14.18 -19.14 -10.49
CA VAL A 324 -14.31 -18.81 -11.92
C VAL A 324 -14.00 -17.34 -12.15
N ALA A 325 -14.48 -16.46 -11.26
CA ALA A 325 -14.18 -15.02 -11.33
C ALA A 325 -12.69 -14.73 -11.15
N ARG A 326 -12.02 -15.40 -10.19
CA ARG A 326 -10.58 -15.30 -9.98
C ARG A 326 -9.79 -15.78 -11.19
N ALA A 327 -10.17 -16.94 -11.74
CA ALA A 327 -9.59 -17.45 -12.97
C ALA A 327 -9.81 -16.47 -14.13
N GLY A 328 -10.97 -15.82 -14.18
CA GLY A 328 -11.34 -14.79 -15.15
C GLY A 328 -10.67 -13.42 -14.98
N GLY A 329 -9.73 -13.28 -14.03
CA GLY A 329 -8.95 -12.06 -13.84
C GLY A 329 -9.46 -11.10 -12.76
N VAL A 330 -10.52 -11.44 -12.02
CA VAL A 330 -11.01 -10.60 -10.91
C VAL A 330 -10.04 -10.67 -9.74
N ARG A 331 -9.30 -9.58 -9.49
CA ARG A 331 -8.36 -9.47 -8.37
C ARG A 331 -9.08 -9.51 -7.04
N GLY A 332 -8.59 -10.34 -6.11
CA GLY A 332 -9.18 -10.45 -4.77
C GLY A 332 -10.59 -11.03 -4.75
N ALA A 333 -11.01 -11.73 -5.82
CA ALA A 333 -12.32 -12.37 -5.84
C ALA A 333 -12.52 -13.26 -4.61
N ASP A 334 -13.62 -13.05 -3.91
CA ASP A 334 -14.03 -13.85 -2.75
C ASP A 334 -14.40 -15.25 -3.24
N SER A 335 -13.66 -16.27 -2.79
CA SER A 335 -13.87 -17.67 -3.23
C SER A 335 -15.25 -18.21 -2.86
N THR A 336 -15.95 -17.57 -1.92
CA THR A 336 -17.30 -17.94 -1.50
C THR A 336 -18.37 -16.98 -2.03
N GLY A 337 -17.98 -15.98 -2.83
CA GLY A 337 -18.88 -15.03 -3.48
C GLY A 337 -19.39 -15.51 -4.84
N GLU A 338 -20.46 -14.87 -5.30
CA GLU A 338 -21.03 -15.06 -6.63
C GLU A 338 -20.80 -13.82 -7.50
N TYR A 339 -20.66 -14.04 -8.80
CA TYR A 339 -20.31 -13.03 -9.79
C TYR A 339 -21.17 -13.19 -11.04
N ILE A 340 -21.63 -12.07 -11.61
CA ILE A 340 -22.19 -12.03 -12.96
C ILE A 340 -21.01 -12.02 -13.94
N MET A 341 -20.84 -13.10 -14.70
CA MET A 341 -19.91 -13.19 -15.82
C MET A 341 -20.64 -12.86 -17.12
N VAL A 342 -20.34 -11.71 -17.69
CA VAL A 342 -20.85 -11.21 -18.97
C VAL A 342 -19.95 -11.67 -20.11
N HIS A 343 -20.53 -12.14 -21.21
CA HIS A 343 -19.84 -12.34 -22.47
C HIS A 343 -19.89 -11.06 -23.30
N LEU A 344 -18.73 -10.46 -23.57
CA LEU A 344 -18.65 -9.23 -24.34
C LEU A 344 -19.02 -9.49 -25.81
N ALA A 345 -19.68 -8.53 -26.47
CA ALA A 345 -20.07 -8.65 -27.88
C ALA A 345 -18.86 -8.85 -28.81
N ARG A 346 -17.70 -8.32 -28.41
CA ARG A 346 -16.42 -8.41 -29.11
C ARG A 346 -15.29 -8.31 -28.09
N PRO A 347 -14.08 -8.81 -28.41
CA PRO A 347 -12.91 -8.57 -27.59
C PRO A 347 -12.68 -7.06 -27.40
N VAL A 348 -12.28 -6.65 -26.19
CA VAL A 348 -11.91 -5.25 -25.93
C VAL A 348 -10.71 -4.86 -26.81
N PRO A 349 -10.81 -3.82 -27.65
CA PRO A 349 -9.69 -3.38 -28.49
C PRO A 349 -8.50 -2.89 -27.65
N PRO A 350 -7.25 -3.04 -28.12
CA PRO A 350 -6.10 -2.39 -27.49
C PRO A 350 -6.31 -0.88 -27.37
N GLY A 351 -6.24 -0.35 -26.14
CA GLY A 351 -6.51 1.07 -25.85
C GLY A 351 -7.98 1.50 -25.99
N GLY A 352 -8.89 0.56 -26.23
CA GLY A 352 -10.33 0.80 -26.31
C GLY A 352 -11.09 0.33 -25.07
N GLU A 353 -12.41 0.39 -25.15
CA GLU A 353 -13.32 -0.04 -24.09
C GLU A 353 -14.54 -0.78 -24.65
N ALA A 354 -15.11 -1.68 -23.83
CA ALA A 354 -16.44 -2.23 -24.04
C ALA A 354 -17.37 -1.68 -22.94
N ARG A 355 -18.35 -0.86 -23.32
CA ARG A 355 -19.27 -0.20 -22.38
C ARG A 355 -20.50 -1.08 -22.15
N LEU A 356 -20.80 -1.36 -20.90
CA LEU A 356 -21.84 -2.27 -20.45
C LEU A 356 -22.82 -1.54 -19.55
N LEU A 357 -24.09 -1.90 -19.64
CA LEU A 357 -25.09 -1.64 -18.60
C LEU A 357 -25.54 -2.98 -18.04
N ILE A 358 -25.28 -3.17 -16.75
CA ILE A 358 -25.82 -4.28 -15.96
C ILE A 358 -27.03 -3.73 -15.22
N ASP A 359 -28.19 -4.23 -15.57
CA ASP A 359 -29.48 -3.88 -14.99
C ASP A 359 -29.98 -5.05 -14.16
N LYS A 360 -30.37 -4.80 -12.92
CA LYS A 360 -30.80 -5.83 -11.98
C LYS A 360 -31.69 -5.24 -10.89
N THR A 361 -32.64 -6.01 -10.40
CA THR A 361 -33.45 -5.68 -9.23
C THR A 361 -32.90 -6.39 -8.01
N TYR A 362 -32.65 -5.66 -6.92
CA TYR A 362 -32.27 -6.23 -5.64
C TYR A 362 -33.42 -6.13 -4.65
N GLU A 363 -33.68 -7.21 -3.93
CA GLU A 363 -34.50 -7.22 -2.70
C GLU A 363 -33.59 -7.30 -1.47
N ASP A 364 -33.65 -6.27 -0.61
CA ASP A 364 -32.82 -6.14 0.59
C ASP A 364 -33.51 -5.25 1.63
N ALA A 365 -34.20 -5.89 2.57
CA ALA A 365 -34.96 -5.22 3.63
C ALA A 365 -34.08 -4.49 4.66
N ARG A 366 -32.76 -4.71 4.68
CA ARG A 366 -31.84 -3.94 5.53
C ARG A 366 -31.47 -2.63 4.89
N SER A 367 -31.34 -2.62 3.55
CA SER A 367 -30.93 -1.43 2.81
C SER A 367 -32.10 -0.51 2.47
N TYR A 368 -33.31 -1.03 2.33
CA TYR A 368 -34.48 -0.23 1.96
C TYR A 368 -35.66 -0.52 2.89
N VAL A 369 -35.95 0.44 3.77
CA VAL A 369 -37.02 0.36 4.78
C VAL A 369 -38.03 1.47 4.52
N ALA A 370 -39.32 1.13 4.54
CA ALA A 370 -40.40 2.10 4.53
C ALA A 370 -41.38 1.81 5.68
N GLY A 371 -41.90 2.86 6.31
CA GLY A 371 -42.86 2.76 7.41
C GLY A 371 -43.64 4.05 7.60
N GLY A 372 -44.97 3.94 7.66
CA GLY A 372 -45.86 5.11 7.63
C GLY A 372 -45.60 5.97 6.40
N ASP A 373 -45.38 7.27 6.63
CA ASP A 373 -45.05 8.22 5.56
C ASP A 373 -43.53 8.36 5.32
N THR A 374 -42.70 7.54 5.95
CA THR A 374 -41.23 7.67 5.89
C THR A 374 -40.58 6.54 5.12
N LEU A 375 -39.46 6.89 4.49
CA LEU A 375 -38.64 6.01 3.69
C LEU A 375 -37.17 6.23 4.05
N VAL A 376 -36.41 5.15 4.19
CA VAL A 376 -34.97 5.17 4.42
C VAL A 376 -34.28 4.20 3.49
N PHE A 377 -33.31 4.71 2.73
CA PHE A 377 -32.33 3.90 2.02
C PHE A 377 -30.97 4.06 2.68
N THR A 378 -30.39 2.95 3.11
CA THR A 378 -29.05 2.91 3.70
C THR A 378 -28.20 1.86 2.99
N ARG A 379 -27.04 2.26 2.48
CA ARG A 379 -26.13 1.32 1.83
C ARG A 379 -24.71 1.85 1.85
N SER A 380 -23.75 0.97 2.03
CA SER A 380 -22.34 1.28 1.85
C SER A 380 -22.01 1.24 0.35
N LEU A 381 -21.53 2.36 -0.21
CA LEU A 381 -21.38 2.61 -1.64
C LEU A 381 -19.94 3.01 -1.98
N GLY A 382 -19.20 2.12 -2.63
CA GLY A 382 -17.79 2.33 -3.02
C GLY A 382 -17.56 2.90 -4.42
N ILE A 383 -18.56 2.81 -5.30
CA ILE A 383 -18.41 3.26 -6.70
C ILE A 383 -18.22 4.78 -6.76
N ARG A 384 -17.42 5.28 -7.71
CA ARG A 384 -17.07 6.70 -7.80
C ARG A 384 -18.27 7.61 -8.03
N ARG A 385 -19.20 7.25 -8.93
CA ARG A 385 -20.38 8.06 -9.24
C ARG A 385 -21.63 7.29 -8.88
N ASN A 386 -22.48 7.87 -8.04
CA ASN A 386 -23.71 7.23 -7.58
C ASN A 386 -24.90 8.16 -7.71
N ALA A 387 -26.08 7.57 -7.90
CA ALA A 387 -27.36 8.25 -7.73
C ALA A 387 -28.36 7.32 -7.03
N VAL A 388 -29.16 7.88 -6.11
CA VAL A 388 -30.33 7.23 -5.52
C VAL A 388 -31.57 8.02 -5.95
N VAL A 389 -32.55 7.32 -6.52
CA VAL A 389 -33.78 7.90 -7.06
C VAL A 389 -34.93 7.46 -6.20
N LEU A 390 -35.63 8.43 -5.63
CA LEU A 390 -36.77 8.20 -4.75
C LEU A 390 -37.99 7.73 -5.55
N PRO A 391 -38.92 6.98 -4.93
CA PRO A 391 -40.20 6.66 -5.56
C PRO A 391 -40.98 7.93 -5.88
N ALA A 392 -41.85 7.87 -6.90
CA ALA A 392 -42.75 8.98 -7.20
C ALA A 392 -43.63 9.33 -5.98
N GLY A 393 -43.91 10.62 -5.78
CA GLY A 393 -44.69 11.09 -4.62
C GLY A 393 -43.93 11.16 -3.30
N TYR A 394 -42.59 11.10 -3.32
CA TYR A 394 -41.75 11.30 -2.14
C TYR A 394 -40.82 12.50 -2.32
N GLU A 395 -40.59 13.23 -1.24
CA GLU A 395 -39.58 14.29 -1.15
C GLU A 395 -38.39 13.88 -0.26
N LEU A 396 -37.21 14.39 -0.60
CA LEU A 396 -35.99 14.20 0.19
C LEU A 396 -36.09 14.98 1.50
N THR A 397 -35.87 14.31 2.64
CA THR A 397 -35.85 14.96 3.97
C THR A 397 -34.45 15.05 4.57
N SER A 398 -33.57 14.08 4.28
CA SER A 398 -32.17 14.15 4.72
C SER A 398 -31.25 13.30 3.86
N VAL A 399 -30.00 13.74 3.74
CA VAL A 399 -28.89 12.96 3.19
C VAL A 399 -27.65 13.18 4.06
N ASN A 400 -26.87 12.14 4.33
CA ASN A 400 -25.71 12.22 5.23
C ASN A 400 -24.37 12.46 4.52
N TYR A 401 -24.38 12.79 3.22
CA TYR A 401 -23.19 13.02 2.42
C TYR A 401 -23.44 14.12 1.38
N PRO A 402 -22.46 14.99 1.08
CA PRO A 402 -22.60 16.07 0.10
C PRO A 402 -23.12 15.52 -1.25
N SER A 403 -24.31 15.95 -1.63
CA SER A 403 -25.03 15.40 -2.78
C SER A 403 -25.68 16.50 -3.61
N GLN A 404 -25.74 16.30 -4.92
CA GLN A 404 -26.55 17.08 -5.83
C GLN A 404 -27.96 16.47 -5.89
N VAL A 405 -28.97 17.30 -5.63
CA VAL A 405 -30.38 16.95 -5.72
C VAL A 405 -30.95 17.51 -7.02
N ARG A 406 -31.62 16.68 -7.81
CA ARG A 406 -32.29 17.08 -9.05
C ARG A 406 -33.64 16.38 -9.17
N GLN A 407 -34.59 17.06 -9.79
CA GLN A 407 -35.82 16.43 -10.25
C GLN A 407 -35.59 15.81 -11.63
N GLU A 408 -36.01 14.56 -11.80
CA GLU A 408 -35.99 13.82 -13.06
C GLU A 408 -37.15 14.26 -13.96
N ALA A 409 -37.07 13.94 -15.25
CA ALA A 409 -38.12 14.29 -16.21
C ALA A 409 -39.50 13.68 -15.87
N ASP A 410 -39.52 12.55 -15.14
CA ASP A 410 -40.73 11.89 -14.66
C ASP A 410 -41.21 12.40 -13.28
N GLY A 411 -40.60 13.47 -12.77
CA GLY A 411 -40.94 14.12 -11.51
C GLY A 411 -40.32 13.49 -10.26
N ARG A 412 -39.64 12.34 -10.37
CA ARG A 412 -38.92 11.72 -9.24
C ARG A 412 -37.71 12.55 -8.81
N ILE A 413 -37.30 12.42 -7.56
CA ILE A 413 -36.11 13.10 -7.05
C ILE A 413 -34.91 12.16 -7.10
N ALA A 414 -33.83 12.60 -7.76
CA ALA A 414 -32.54 11.94 -7.78
C ALA A 414 -31.54 12.68 -6.89
N VAL A 415 -30.84 11.91 -6.06
CA VAL A 415 -29.81 12.38 -5.13
C VAL A 415 -28.50 11.71 -5.54
N SER A 416 -27.55 12.49 -6.03
CA SER A 416 -26.32 12.00 -6.63
C SER A 416 -25.08 12.53 -5.93
N PHE A 417 -24.02 11.74 -5.89
CA PHE A 417 -22.76 12.15 -5.29
C PHE A 417 -21.56 11.52 -6.00
N ILE A 418 -20.39 12.14 -5.79
CA ILE A 418 -19.09 11.60 -6.19
C ILE A 418 -18.38 11.10 -4.94
N ASN A 419 -18.02 9.81 -4.90
CA ASN A 419 -17.08 9.29 -3.94
C ASN A 419 -15.66 9.68 -4.38
N VAL A 420 -15.02 10.55 -3.60
CA VAL A 420 -13.66 11.04 -3.88
C VAL A 420 -12.59 10.27 -3.09
N GLY A 421 -13.00 9.45 -2.12
CA GLY A 421 -12.12 8.67 -1.27
C GLY A 421 -12.01 7.20 -1.71
N PRO A 422 -11.00 6.48 -1.19
CA PRO A 422 -10.80 5.06 -1.49
C PRO A 422 -11.73 4.13 -0.69
N ALA A 423 -12.46 4.66 0.31
CA ALA A 423 -13.35 3.89 1.16
C ALA A 423 -14.82 3.98 0.69
N ASP A 424 -15.62 2.98 1.04
CA ASP A 424 -17.06 3.01 0.79
C ASP A 424 -17.75 4.07 1.67
N VAL A 425 -18.69 4.82 1.08
CA VAL A 425 -19.50 5.79 1.82
C VAL A 425 -20.68 5.06 2.48
N PRO A 426 -20.86 5.11 3.81
CA PRO A 426 -22.07 4.59 4.48
C PRO A 426 -23.25 5.55 4.21
N TYR A 427 -23.77 5.50 3.00
CA TYR A 427 -24.73 6.47 2.47
C TYR A 427 -26.14 6.23 3.03
N VAL A 428 -26.78 7.29 3.49
CA VAL A 428 -28.14 7.28 4.05
C VAL A 428 -28.95 8.38 3.40
N VAL A 429 -30.06 7.99 2.77
CA VAL A 429 -31.08 8.88 2.21
C VAL A 429 -32.37 8.64 2.95
N LYS A 430 -32.99 9.71 3.44
CA LYS A 430 -34.34 9.66 4.04
C LYS A 430 -35.28 10.50 3.22
N ALA A 431 -36.50 10.02 3.06
CA ALA A 431 -37.56 10.69 2.34
C ALA A 431 -38.88 10.57 3.09
N ARG A 432 -39.83 11.46 2.78
CA ARG A 432 -41.21 11.33 3.23
C ARG A 432 -42.18 11.46 2.08
N ARG A 433 -43.35 10.83 2.23
CA ARG A 433 -44.43 10.90 1.26
C ARG A 433 -44.97 12.33 1.19
N LEU A 434 -45.26 12.80 -0.02
CA LEU A 434 -45.95 14.06 -0.25
C LEU A 434 -47.42 13.94 0.20
N PRO A 435 -48.02 15.04 0.70
CA PRO A 435 -49.43 15.07 1.13
C PRO A 435 -50.44 14.66 0.05
#